data_AF-A0A2W6RBC5-F1
#
_entry.id   AF-A0A2W6RBC5-F1
#
_cell.length_a   1.000
_cell.length_b   1.000
_cell.length_c   1.000
_cell.angle_alpha   90.00
_cell.angle_beta   90.00
_cell.angle_gamma   90.00
#
_symmetry.space_group_name_H-M   'P 1'
#
loop_
_entity.id
_entity.type
_entity.pdbx_description
1 polymer ?
#
loop_
_entity_poly.entity_id
_entity_poly.type
_entity_poly.pdbx_seq_one_letter_code
_entity_poly.pdbx_strand_id
1 'polypeptide(L)' 'MDIYHHFEARGLTDSYRHFSSAWLGRAENYLCLRSGRGPSADALIELFQTLWREGEFALAARVAWAVLWLKPEARR' A
#
# COMPACT_ATOMS: atom_id res chain seq x y z
N MET A 1 -8.03 -8.07 2.78
CA MET A 1 -7.00 -8.43 1.79
C MET A 1 -5.89 -7.43 1.95
N ASP A 2 -4.67 -7.89 2.25
CA ASP A 2 -3.53 -7.02 2.44
C ASP A 2 -2.95 -6.62 1.08
N ILE A 3 -2.86 -5.31 0.83
CA ILE A 3 -2.42 -4.73 -0.43
C ILE A 3 -0.97 -5.12 -0.75
N TYR A 4 -0.13 -5.32 0.27
CA TYR A 4 1.23 -5.82 0.09
C TYR A 4 1.24 -7.15 -0.66
N HIS A 5 0.48 -8.14 -0.17
CA HIS A 5 0.40 -9.47 -0.77
C HIS A 5 -0.16 -9.42 -2.20
N HIS A 6 -1.00 -8.43 -2.51
CA HIS A 6 -1.47 -8.24 -3.88
C HIS A 6 -0.36 -7.76 -4.83
N PHE A 7 0.51 -6.87 -4.35
CA PHE A 7 1.66 -6.41 -5.12
C PHE A 7 2.71 -7.52 -5.25
N GLU A 8 2.93 -8.28 -4.18
CA GLU A 8 3.83 -9.44 -4.16
C GLU A 8 3.39 -10.52 -5.15
N ALA A 9 2.12 -10.90 -5.14
CA ALA A 9 1.56 -11.89 -6.07
C ALA A 9 1.62 -11.45 -7.55
N ARG A 10 1.77 -10.16 -7.82
CA ARG A 10 1.93 -9.59 -9.17
C ARG A 10 3.40 -9.35 -9.54
N GLY A 11 4.34 -9.68 -8.67
CA GLY A 11 5.78 -9.42 -8.87
C GLY A 11 6.15 -7.94 -8.85
N LEU A 12 5.28 -7.07 -8.33
CA LEU A 12 5.52 -5.62 -8.23
C LEU A 12 6.40 -5.26 -7.02
N THR A 13 6.44 -6.16 -6.03
CA THR A 13 7.34 -6.07 -4.89
C THR A 13 7.77 -7.47 -4.47
N ASP A 14 8.93 -7.58 -3.83
CA ASP A 14 9.49 -8.83 -3.32
C ASP A 14 9.71 -8.81 -1.80
N SER A 15 9.53 -7.64 -1.18
CA SER A 15 9.86 -7.42 0.22
C SER A 15 9.08 -6.25 0.80
N TYR A 16 8.85 -6.29 2.12
CA TYR A 16 8.28 -5.15 2.86
C TYR A 16 9.13 -3.89 2.75
N ARG A 17 10.46 -4.06 2.60
CA ARG A 17 11.42 -2.99 2.40
C ARG A 17 11.16 -2.25 1.10
N HIS A 18 11.16 -2.98 -0.01
CA HIS A 18 10.92 -2.42 -1.33
C HIS A 18 9.51 -1.82 -1.43
N PHE A 19 8.49 -2.47 -0.87
CA PHE A 19 7.14 -1.91 -0.85
C PHE A 19 7.04 -0.60 -0.07
N SER A 20 7.71 -0.52 1.09
CA SER A 20 7.68 0.68 1.93
C SER A 20 8.31 1.88 1.22
N SER A 21 9.46 1.69 0.55
CA SER A 21 10.16 2.78 -0.13
C SER A 21 9.59 3.07 -1.52
N ALA A 22 9.55 2.07 -2.40
CA ALA A 22 9.24 2.25 -3.81
C ALA A 22 7.76 2.55 -4.08
N TRP A 23 6.85 1.98 -3.28
CA TRP A 23 5.40 2.14 -3.50
C TRP A 23 4.77 3.12 -2.51
N LEU A 24 5.11 3.04 -1.22
CA LEU A 24 4.50 3.92 -0.21
C LEU A 24 5.24 5.24 -0.01
N GLY A 25 6.44 5.43 -0.59
CA GLY A 25 7.24 6.63 -0.40
C GLY A 25 7.67 6.85 1.06
N ARG A 26 7.74 5.77 1.87
CA ARG A 26 8.09 5.80 3.29
C ARG A 26 9.49 5.25 3.53
N ALA A 27 9.96 5.38 4.76
CA ALA A 27 11.20 4.73 5.19
C ALA A 27 11.09 3.21 4.98
N GLU A 28 12.20 2.59 4.61
CA GLU A 28 12.32 1.16 4.31
C GLU A 28 11.80 0.22 5.41
N ASN A 29 11.89 0.65 6.67
CA ASN A 29 11.44 -0.12 7.83
C ASN A 29 9.96 0.12 8.19
N TYR A 30 9.25 0.98 7.45
CA TYR A 30 7.90 1.43 7.80
C TYR A 30 6.92 0.27 8.04
N LEU A 31 6.80 -0.68 7.11
CA LEU A 31 5.90 -1.82 7.29
C LEU A 31 6.34 -2.76 8.40
N CYS A 32 7.64 -2.95 8.60
CA CYS A 32 8.17 -3.75 9.70
C CYS A 32 7.77 -3.15 11.06
N LEU A 33 7.85 -1.81 11.20
CA LEU A 33 7.47 -1.11 12.43
C LEU A 33 5.96 -1.18 12.73
N ARG A 34 5.13 -1.32 11.69
CA ARG A 34 3.67 -1.41 11.81
C ARG A 34 3.18 -2.75 12.37
N SER A 35 4.08 -3.68 12.69
CA SER A 35 3.77 -4.90 13.45
C SER A 35 2.58 -5.69 12.89
N GLY A 36 2.51 -5.86 11.56
CA GLY A 36 1.45 -6.61 10.89
C GLY A 36 0.13 -5.86 10.67
N ARG A 37 0.02 -4.58 11.03
CA ARG A 37 -1.19 -3.76 10.80
C ARG A 37 -1.39 -3.32 9.34
N GLY A 38 -0.47 -3.68 8.42
CA GLY A 38 -0.47 -3.23 7.03
C GLY A 38 -0.23 -1.72 6.89
N PRO A 39 -0.30 -1.14 5.67
CA PRO A 39 -0.16 0.31 5.40
C PRO A 39 -1.27 1.17 6.03
N SER A 40 -1.01 2.46 6.27
CA SER A 40 -1.98 3.35 6.91
C SER A 40 -2.94 3.85 5.85
N ALA A 41 -4.11 4.33 6.27
CA ALA A 41 -5.05 4.96 5.35
C ALA A 41 -4.36 6.08 4.54
N ASP A 42 -3.59 6.94 5.19
CA ASP A 42 -2.86 8.04 4.54
C ASP A 42 -1.83 7.54 3.52
N ALA A 43 -1.03 6.53 3.87
CA ALA A 43 -0.05 5.96 2.94
C ALA A 43 -0.72 5.33 1.70
N LEU A 44 -1.90 4.74 1.87
CA LEU A 44 -2.67 4.18 0.76
C LEU A 44 -3.36 5.25 -0.09
N ILE A 45 -3.81 6.35 0.52
CA ILE A 45 -4.37 7.49 -0.20
C ILE A 45 -3.28 8.16 -1.05
N GLU A 46 -2.08 8.36 -0.52
CA GLU A 46 -0.95 8.90 -1.28
C GLU A 46 -0.57 7.96 -2.44
N LEU A 47 -0.48 6.65 -2.20
CA LEU A 47 -0.25 5.66 -3.25
C LEU A 47 -1.33 5.74 -4.34
N PHE A 48 -2.60 5.82 -3.95
CA PHE A 48 -3.71 6.00 -4.89
C PHE A 48 -3.54 7.24 -5.77
N GLN A 49 -3.21 8.39 -5.17
CA GLN A 49 -3.00 9.64 -5.90
C GLN A 49 -1.84 9.56 -6.88
N THR A 50 -0.75 8.87 -6.52
CA THR A 50 0.38 8.63 -7.42
C THR A 50 -0.02 7.75 -8.60
N LEU A 51 -0.62 6.59 -8.35
CA LEU A 51 -1.09 5.68 -9.41
C LEU A 51 -2.09 6.36 -10.35
N TRP A 52 -2.99 7.20 -9.80
CA TRP A 52 -3.94 7.96 -10.61
C TRP A 52 -3.25 8.97 -11.54
N ARG A 53 -2.23 9.68 -11.04
CA ARG A 53 -1.45 10.63 -11.84
C ARG A 53 -0.63 9.94 -12.92
N GLU A 54 -0.13 8.74 -12.65
CA GLU A 54 0.67 7.95 -13.60
C GLU A 54 -0.18 7.20 -14.63
N GLY A 55 -1.51 7.21 -14.49
CA GLY A 55 -2.42 6.52 -15.41
C GLY A 55 -2.59 5.02 -15.13
N GLU A 56 -2.07 4.53 -14.01
CA GLU A 56 -2.16 3.14 -13.54
C GLU A 56 -3.54 2.85 -12.91
N PHE A 57 -4.62 3.11 -13.65
CA PHE A 57 -5.99 3.15 -13.12
C PHE A 57 -6.46 1.83 -12.51
N ALA A 58 -6.03 0.69 -13.05
CA ALA A 58 -6.38 -0.62 -12.51
C ALA A 58 -5.79 -0.85 -11.11
N LEU A 59 -4.52 -0.45 -10.90
CA LEU A 59 -3.88 -0.50 -9.59
C LEU A 59 -4.47 0.55 -8.65
N ALA A 60 -4.73 1.77 -9.15
CA ALA A 60 -5.38 2.82 -8.36
C ALA A 60 -6.75 2.35 -7.83
N ALA A 61 -7.60 1.76 -8.66
CA ALA A 61 -8.89 1.22 -8.25
C ALA A 61 -8.74 0.14 -7.17
N ARG A 62 -7.69 -0.69 -7.26
CA ARG A 62 -7.40 -1.74 -6.28
C ARG A 62 -6.98 -1.16 -4.92
N VAL A 63 -6.13 -0.13 -4.93
CA VAL A 63 -5.73 0.59 -3.72
C VAL A 63 -6.92 1.32 -3.10
N ALA A 64 -7.76 1.97 -3.92
CA ALA A 64 -8.99 2.61 -3.44
C ALA A 64 -9.94 1.61 -2.75
N TRP A 65 -10.11 0.41 -3.32
CA TRP A 65 -10.87 -0.66 -2.67
C TRP A 65 -10.25 -1.06 -1.33
N ALA A 66 -8.91 -1.18 -1.26
CA ALA A 66 -8.24 -1.48 0.00
C ALA A 66 -8.52 -0.41 1.07
N VAL A 67 -8.48 0.88 0.70
CA VAL A 67 -8.79 2.01 1.61
C VAL A 67 -10.22 1.95 2.14
N LEU A 68 -11.20 1.75 1.26
CA LEU A 68 -12.63 1.73 1.64
C LEU A 68 -12.97 0.60 2.62
N TRP A 69 -12.27 -0.51 2.53
CA TRP A 69 -12.51 -1.71 3.34
C TRP A 69 -11.39 -1.98 4.37
N LEU A 70 -10.62 -0.96 4.75
CA LEU A 70 -9.66 -1.05 5.85
C LEU A 70 -10.38 -1.43 7.16
N LYS A 71 -9.83 -2.41 7.89
CA LYS A 71 -10.26 -2.70 9.26
C LYS A 71 -10.03 -1.46 10.14
N PRO A 72 -10.88 -1.20 11.16
CA PRO A 72 -10.75 -0.03 12.03
C PRO A 72 -9.37 0.12 12.67
N GLU A 73 -8.72 -1.01 12.98
CA GLU A 73 -7.38 -1.10 13.60
C GLU A 73 -6.24 -0.55 12.73
N ALA A 74 -6.44 -0.48 11.40
CA ALA A 74 -5.45 -0.01 10.43
C ALA A 74 -5.63 1.47 10.04
N ARG A 75 -6.68 2.12 10.56
CA ARG A 75 -7.03 3.53 10.27
C ARG A 75 -6.21 4.54 11.09
N ARG A 76 -5.52 4.11 12.14
CA ARG A 76 -4.62 4.95 12.98
C ARG A 76 -3.15 4.55 12.83
#